data_AF-A0A972X8H0-F1
#
_entry.id   AF-A0A972X8H0-F1
#
_cell.length_a   1.000
_cell.length_b   1.000
_cell.length_c   1.000
_cell.angle_alpha   90.00
_cell.angle_beta   90.00
_cell.angle_gamma   90.00
#
_symmetry.space_group_name_H-M   'P 1'
#
loop_
_entity.id
_entity.type
_entity.pdbx_description
1 polymer ?
#
loop_
_entity_poly.entity_id
_entity_poly.type
_entity_poly.pdbx_seq_one_letter_code
_entity_poly.pdbx_strand_id
1 'polypeptide(L)'
;MQRRDFLLSGAVGGIAAMAAVKAGAADAPSPRYPHPVIDTHTHFYDPARPSGVAWPGKDDATLYRTMLPPDWQKVANPSGVTGTIVVEASPLVEDNQWLID
;
A
#
# COMPACT_ATOMS: atom_id res chain seq x y z
N MET A 1 -16.21 -7.78 29.51
CA MET A 1 -16.62 -8.35 28.20
C MET A 1 -15.35 -8.60 27.39
N GLN A 2 -15.03 -9.87 27.14
CA GLN A 2 -13.79 -10.27 26.47
C GLN A 2 -14.04 -10.40 24.97
N ARG A 3 -13.07 -10.03 24.12
CA ARG A 3 -13.14 -10.04 22.64
C ARG A 3 -13.63 -11.37 22.02
N ARG A 4 -13.62 -12.43 22.82
CA ARG A 4 -13.97 -13.82 22.49
C ARG A 4 -15.47 -14.01 22.32
N ASP A 5 -16.28 -13.31 23.12
CA ASP A 5 -17.73 -13.50 23.16
C ASP A 5 -18.42 -12.87 21.94
N PHE A 6 -17.78 -11.87 21.32
CA PHE A 6 -18.26 -11.20 20.11
C PHE A 6 -18.16 -12.10 18.86
N LEU A 7 -17.16 -12.99 18.79
CA LEU A 7 -16.94 -13.84 17.61
C LEU A 7 -17.89 -15.06 17.56
N LEU A 8 -18.43 -15.49 18.70
CA LEU A 8 -19.28 -16.69 18.78
C LEU A 8 -20.76 -16.42 18.51
N SER A 9 -21.24 -15.18 18.64
CA SER A 9 -22.66 -14.86 18.38
C SER A 9 -23.02 -14.72 16.90
N GLY A 10 -22.04 -14.80 15.98
CA GLY A 10 -22.27 -14.66 14.52
C GLY A 10 -22.44 -15.97 13.75
N ALA A 11 -22.20 -17.13 14.36
CA ALA A 11 -21.95 -18.37 13.63
C ALA A 11 -23.19 -19.23 13.27
N VAL A 12 -24.41 -18.84 13.67
CA VAL A 12 -25.60 -19.73 13.54
C VAL A 12 -26.57 -19.30 12.41
N GLY A 13 -26.26 -18.28 11.60
CA GLY A 13 -27.18 -17.78 10.57
C GLY A 13 -26.62 -17.52 9.17
N GLY A 14 -25.40 -17.98 8.84
CA GLY A 14 -24.61 -17.37 7.75
C GLY A 14 -24.17 -18.24 6.58
N ILE A 15 -24.62 -19.50 6.43
CA ILE A 15 -24.09 -20.39 5.37
C ILE A 15 -24.48 -19.92 3.94
N ALA A 16 -25.47 -19.03 3.80
CA ALA A 16 -25.84 -18.44 2.50
C ALA A 16 -25.17 -17.07 2.19
N ALA A 17 -24.40 -16.48 3.11
CA ALA A 17 -23.85 -15.12 2.95
C ALA A 17 -22.35 -15.09 2.58
N MET A 18 -21.66 -16.23 2.53
CA MET A 18 -20.21 -16.26 2.25
C MET A 18 -19.81 -16.10 0.77
N ALA A 19 -20.79 -15.96 -0.15
CA ALA A 19 -20.52 -15.76 -1.57
C ALA A 19 -20.55 -14.29 -2.03
N ALA A 20 -20.83 -13.32 -1.15
CA ALA A 20 -21.14 -11.94 -1.57
C ALA A 20 -20.27 -10.82 -0.96
N VAL A 21 -19.13 -11.12 -0.31
CA VAL A 21 -18.14 -10.08 0.07
C VAL A 21 -17.02 -10.03 -0.97
N LYS A 22 -17.40 -9.92 -2.25
CA LYS A 22 -16.47 -9.68 -3.35
C LYS A 22 -17.08 -8.71 -4.36
N ALA A 23 -17.64 -7.61 -3.87
CA ALA A 23 -18.04 -6.48 -4.70
C ALA A 23 -18.09 -5.20 -3.86
N GLY A 24 -17.40 -4.16 -4.33
CA GLY A 24 -17.79 -2.78 -4.02
C GLY A 24 -16.95 -1.99 -3.01
N ALA A 25 -15.61 -1.99 -3.13
CA ALA A 25 -14.82 -0.85 -2.62
C ALA A 25 -14.10 -0.08 -3.74
N ALA A 26 -14.21 -0.52 -4.99
CA ALA A 26 -13.52 0.10 -6.13
C ALA A 26 -14.29 1.29 -6.74
N ASP A 27 -15.62 1.36 -6.55
CA ASP A 27 -16.48 2.36 -7.19
C ASP A 27 -16.98 3.45 -6.25
N ALA A 28 -16.64 3.38 -4.96
CA ALA A 28 -16.93 4.48 -4.05
C ALA A 28 -16.00 5.65 -4.41
N PRO A 29 -16.52 6.88 -4.63
CA PRO A 29 -15.67 8.02 -4.87
C PRO A 29 -14.72 8.19 -3.69
N SER A 30 -13.44 8.44 -3.98
CA SER A 30 -12.42 8.68 -2.95
C SER A 30 -12.94 9.73 -1.95
N PRO A 31 -12.70 9.54 -0.64
CA PRO A 31 -13.04 10.54 0.36
C PRO A 31 -12.46 11.90 -0.02
N ARG A 32 -13.30 12.93 -0.02
CA ARG A 32 -12.84 14.32 -0.18
C ARG A 32 -12.69 14.94 1.19
N TYR A 33 -11.44 15.13 1.62
CA TYR A 33 -11.14 15.87 2.83
C TYR A 33 -11.12 17.38 2.51
N PRO A 34 -11.47 18.25 3.49
CA PRO A 34 -11.40 19.70 3.30
C PRO A 34 -9.96 20.22 3.14
N HIS A 35 -8.98 19.36 3.42
CA HIS A 35 -7.54 19.66 3.35
C HIS A 35 -6.80 18.50 2.68
N PRO A 36 -5.62 18.75 2.09
CA PRO A 36 -4.76 17.69 1.57
C PRO A 36 -4.38 16.69 2.66
N VAL A 37 -4.41 15.40 2.32
CA VAL A 37 -3.90 14.31 3.16
C VAL A 37 -2.59 13.81 2.56
N ILE A 38 -1.55 13.77 3.38
CA ILE A 38 -0.20 13.40 2.97
C ILE A 38 0.21 12.12 3.68
N ASP A 39 0.59 11.12 2.90
CA ASP A 39 1.31 9.96 3.41
C ASP A 39 2.73 10.39 3.78
N THR A 40 3.09 10.27 5.06
CA THR A 40 4.37 10.79 5.54
C THR A 40 5.54 9.84 5.29
N HIS A 41 5.31 8.63 4.78
CA HIS A 41 6.35 7.61 4.67
C HIS A 41 6.10 6.63 3.51
N THR A 42 6.67 6.93 2.34
CA THR A 42 6.71 6.00 1.20
C THR A 42 8.14 5.75 0.74
N HIS A 43 8.41 4.51 0.32
CA HIS A 43 9.65 4.11 -0.34
C HIS A 43 9.38 3.78 -1.81
N PHE A 44 10.24 4.26 -2.71
CA PHE A 44 10.26 3.85 -4.12
C PHE A 44 11.60 3.19 -4.45
N TYR A 45 11.56 2.15 -5.26
CA TYR A 45 12.74 1.39 -5.64
C TYR A 45 12.47 0.55 -6.90
N ASP A 46 13.52 0.30 -7.67
CA ASP A 46 13.45 -0.53 -8.88
C ASP A 46 14.62 -1.52 -8.95
N PRO A 47 14.40 -2.80 -8.60
CA PRO A 47 15.43 -3.83 -8.70
C PRO A 47 15.90 -4.09 -10.14
N ALA A 48 15.15 -3.65 -11.16
CA ALA A 48 15.47 -3.84 -12.57
C ALA A 48 16.36 -2.72 -13.16
N ARG A 49 16.62 -1.64 -12.43
CA ARG A 49 17.52 -0.57 -12.89
C ARG A 49 18.95 -1.10 -13.08
N PRO A 50 19.78 -0.52 -13.97
CA PRO A 50 21.13 -1.03 -14.25
C PRO A 50 22.03 -1.21 -13.01
N SER A 51 21.95 -0.28 -12.05
CA SER A 51 22.71 -0.35 -10.80
C SER A 51 22.14 -1.34 -9.77
N GLY A 52 20.96 -1.91 -10.03
CA GLY A 52 20.22 -2.75 -9.08
C GLY A 52 19.88 -2.01 -7.79
N VAL A 53 19.48 -2.75 -6.76
CA VAL A 53 19.16 -2.21 -5.42
C VAL A 53 19.96 -2.94 -4.33
N ALA A 54 20.28 -2.24 -3.24
CA ALA A 54 20.90 -2.84 -2.05
C ALA A 54 19.90 -3.62 -1.19
N TRP A 55 18.62 -3.27 -1.29
CA TRP A 55 17.47 -3.87 -0.65
C TRP A 55 16.24 -3.63 -1.54
N PRO A 56 15.23 -4.51 -1.59
CA PRO A 56 15.10 -5.79 -0.88
C PRO A 56 16.01 -6.89 -1.44
N GLY A 57 16.15 -7.99 -0.69
CA GLY A 57 16.92 -9.16 -1.13
C GLY A 57 16.22 -9.92 -2.26
N LYS A 58 17.00 -10.55 -3.15
CA LYS A 58 16.47 -11.24 -4.36
C LYS A 58 15.48 -12.37 -4.06
N ASP A 59 15.61 -12.99 -2.88
CA ASP A 59 14.76 -14.10 -2.45
C ASP A 59 13.46 -13.62 -1.76
N ASP A 60 13.26 -12.30 -1.60
CA ASP A 60 12.03 -11.74 -1.05
C ASP A 60 10.92 -11.74 -2.10
N ALA A 61 10.09 -12.78 -2.07
CA ALA A 61 8.99 -12.96 -3.01
C ALA A 61 7.91 -11.86 -2.96
N THR A 62 7.88 -11.04 -1.92
CA THR A 62 6.88 -9.98 -1.76
C THR A 62 7.42 -8.63 -2.20
N LEU A 63 8.63 -8.30 -1.76
CA LEU A 63 9.21 -6.97 -1.93
C LEU A 63 10.14 -6.87 -3.12
N TYR A 64 10.76 -7.95 -3.59
CA TYR A 64 11.68 -7.93 -4.74
C TYR A 64 10.96 -7.75 -6.07
N ARG A 65 10.40 -6.56 -6.26
CA ARG A 65 9.64 -6.08 -7.40
C ARG A 65 9.80 -4.56 -7.52
N THR A 66 9.57 -4.03 -8.71
CA THR A 66 9.54 -2.58 -8.94
C THR A 66 8.36 -1.95 -8.19
N MET A 67 8.62 -0.87 -7.46
CA MET A 67 7.62 -0.08 -6.72
C MET A 67 7.83 1.40 -7.03
N LEU A 68 6.93 1.97 -7.84
CA LEU A 68 7.06 3.34 -8.36
C LEU A 68 5.80 4.19 -8.06
N PRO A 69 5.84 5.52 -8.31
CA PRO A 69 4.70 6.40 -8.02
C PRO A 69 3.35 5.93 -8.59
N PRO A 70 3.25 5.35 -9.81
CA PRO A 70 1.99 4.81 -10.31
C PRO A 70 1.42 3.67 -9.46
N ASP A 71 2.25 2.86 -8.80
CA ASP A 71 1.79 1.77 -7.94
C ASP A 71 1.28 2.29 -6.60
N TRP A 72 1.93 3.32 -6.05
CA TRP A 72 1.41 4.04 -4.88
C TRP A 72 0.08 4.71 -5.19
N GLN A 73 -0.07 5.38 -6.34
CA GLN A 73 -1.33 6.05 -6.73
C GLN A 73 -2.52 5.09 -6.78
N LYS A 74 -2.33 3.86 -7.28
CA LYS A 74 -3.38 2.83 -7.33
C LYS A 74 -3.94 2.49 -5.96
N VAL A 75 -3.12 2.55 -4.90
CA VAL A 75 -3.52 2.19 -3.53
C VAL A 75 -3.90 3.41 -2.68
N ALA A 76 -3.25 4.56 -2.92
CA ALA A 76 -3.42 5.77 -2.12
C ALA A 76 -4.64 6.60 -2.57
N ASN A 77 -4.85 6.77 -3.88
CA ASN A 77 -5.93 7.60 -4.42
C ASN A 77 -7.34 7.18 -3.93
N PRO A 78 -7.69 5.89 -3.84
CA PRO A 78 -9.00 5.47 -3.32
C PRO A 78 -9.24 5.92 -1.87
N SER A 79 -8.18 6.15 -1.09
CA SER A 79 -8.27 6.58 0.30
C SER A 79 -8.37 8.11 0.47
N GLY A 80 -8.32 8.87 -0.64
CA GLY A 80 -8.30 10.33 -0.61
C GLY A 80 -6.96 10.93 -0.19
N VAL A 81 -5.89 10.14 -0.19
CA VAL A 81 -4.52 10.61 0.01
C VAL A 81 -4.07 11.35 -1.25
N THR A 82 -3.55 12.56 -1.08
CA THR A 82 -3.27 13.51 -2.17
C THR A 82 -1.79 13.68 -2.49
N GLY A 83 -0.91 13.16 -1.63
CA GLY A 83 0.53 13.22 -1.83
C GLY A 83 1.26 12.31 -0.86
N THR A 84 2.56 12.14 -1.08
CA THR A 84 3.43 11.39 -0.18
C THR A 84 4.77 12.06 0.01
N ILE A 85 5.39 11.84 1.17
CA ILE A 85 6.80 12.11 1.43
C ILE A 85 7.58 10.83 1.12
N VAL A 86 8.60 10.96 0.28
CA VAL A 86 9.49 9.85 -0.06
C VAL A 86 10.61 9.80 0.98
N VAL A 87 10.84 8.62 1.54
CA VAL A 87 11.93 8.32 2.45
C VAL A 87 12.89 7.39 1.71
N GLU A 88 14.18 7.70 1.74
CA GLU A 88 15.21 6.86 1.11
C GLU A 88 15.20 5.44 1.73
N ALA A 89 15.29 4.42 0.87
CA ALA A 89 15.26 3.00 1.24
C ALA A 89 16.65 2.35 1.19
N SER A 90 17.65 3.07 0.71
CA SER A 90 18.99 2.59 0.41
C SER A 90 20.06 3.34 1.21
N PRO A 91 21.19 2.69 1.53
CA PRO A 91 22.34 3.39 2.09
C PRO A 91 23.15 4.17 1.03
N LEU A 92 22.80 4.07 -0.25
CA LEU A 92 23.57 4.66 -1.36
C LEU A 92 23.18 6.12 -1.60
N VAL A 93 24.17 6.99 -1.79
CA VAL A 93 23.92 8.42 -2.02
C VAL A 93 23.27 8.65 -3.38
N GLU A 94 23.65 7.85 -4.38
CA GLU A 94 23.16 7.89 -5.76
C GLU A 94 21.67 7.59 -5.84
N ASP A 95 21.13 6.81 -4.90
CA ASP A 95 19.70 6.51 -4.85
C ASP A 95 18.88 7.74 -4.45
N ASN A 96 19.43 8.64 -3.63
CA ASN A 96 18.77 9.91 -3.35
C ASN A 96 18.65 10.78 -4.61
N GLN A 97 19.66 10.76 -5.49
CA GLN A 97 19.61 11.50 -6.75
C GLN A 97 18.58 10.88 -7.70
N TRP A 98 18.57 9.55 -7.80
CA TRP A 98 17.59 8.82 -8.60
C TRP A 98 16.13 9.12 -8.18
N LEU A 99 15.88 9.32 -6.88
CA LEU A 99 14.55 9.68 -6.38
C LEU A 99 14.07 11.09 -6.78
N ILE A 100 15.00 12.00 -7.10
CA ILE A 100 14.69 13.41 -7.39
C ILE A 100 14.91 13.81 -8.87
N ASP A 101 15.39 12.88 -9.69
CA ASP A 101 15.50 13.00 -11.16
C ASP A 101 14.17 12.71 -11.87
#